data_AF-A0A951FER1-F1
#
_entry.id   AF-A0A951FER1-F1
#
_cell.length_a   1.000
_cell.length_b   1.000
_cell.length_c   1.000
_cell.angle_alpha   90.00
_cell.angle_beta   90.00
_cell.angle_gamma   90.00
#
_symmetry.space_group_name_H-M   'P 1'
#
loop_
_entity.id
_entity.type
_entity.pdbx_description
1 polymer ?
#
loop_
_entity_poly.entity_id
_entity_poly.type
_entity_poly.pdbx_seq_one_letter_code
_entity_poly.pdbx_strand_id
1 'polypeptide(L)'
;LLHVQHYNSGPIRALDGTYYNMGNADFHVAMADMVLQGFPVAGNANNVFPALRPDQVAIGLPANVNAGNGFTSVAEVQKALDYIIKGQSFGGSYRLRSTSGYANFRGLMTWSINWDAFNNFEFSSRHRTYLNSLP
;
A
#
# COMPACT_ATOMS: atom_id res chain seq x y z
N LEU A 1 0.91 -9.54 11.65
CA LEU A 1 1.06 -8.93 10.32
C LEU A 1 -0.29 -8.41 9.90
N LEU A 2 -0.38 -7.15 9.50
CA LEU A 2 -1.57 -6.50 8.99
C LEU A 2 -1.38 -6.24 7.49
N HIS A 3 -2.35 -6.66 6.68
CA HIS A 3 -2.44 -6.34 5.26
C HIS A 3 -3.86 -5.86 4.96
N VAL A 4 -4.07 -4.55 5.08
CA VAL A 4 -5.38 -3.94 4.81
C VAL A 4 -5.73 -4.17 3.34
N GLN A 5 -6.99 -4.48 3.07
CA GLN A 5 -7.49 -4.65 1.70
C GLN A 5 -7.59 -3.28 1.03
N HIS A 6 -6.66 -2.96 0.14
CA HIS A 6 -6.63 -1.70 -0.62
C HIS A 6 -7.51 -1.79 -1.88
N TYR A 7 -8.67 -2.44 -1.75
CA TYR A 7 -9.57 -2.78 -2.85
C TYR A 7 -11.00 -2.90 -2.34
N ASN A 8 -11.98 -2.85 -3.26
CA ASN A 8 -13.42 -2.83 -2.96
C ASN A 8 -13.81 -1.74 -1.93
N SER A 9 -13.12 -0.61 -1.94
CA SER A 9 -13.39 0.54 -1.06
C SER A 9 -13.80 1.77 -1.86
N GLY A 10 -14.57 2.66 -1.23
CA GLY A 10 -14.68 4.04 -1.69
C GLY A 10 -13.41 4.85 -1.46
N PRO A 11 -13.45 6.17 -1.71
CA PRO A 11 -12.36 7.06 -1.33
C PRO A 11 -12.15 7.06 0.19
N ILE A 12 -10.90 7.10 0.64
CA ILE A 12 -10.53 7.16 2.06
C ILE A 12 -9.75 8.44 2.33
N ARG A 13 -10.08 9.09 3.45
CA ARG A 13 -9.40 10.31 3.90
C ARG A 13 -8.07 9.96 4.59
N ALA A 14 -6.96 10.45 4.05
CA ALA A 14 -5.62 10.18 4.56
C ALA A 14 -5.17 11.16 5.66
N LEU A 15 -3.92 11.03 6.10
CA LEU A 15 -3.31 11.86 7.16
C LEU A 15 -3.22 13.35 6.82
N ASP A 16 -3.27 13.72 5.53
CA ASP A 16 -3.25 15.11 5.06
C ASP A 16 -4.67 15.70 4.97
N GLY A 17 -5.69 14.91 5.29
CA GLY A 17 -7.08 15.32 5.21
C GLY A 17 -7.69 15.24 3.81
N THR A 18 -6.95 14.79 2.81
CA THR A 18 -7.39 14.61 1.41
C THR A 18 -8.00 13.21 1.23
N TYR A 19 -9.00 13.10 0.36
CA TYR A 19 -9.56 11.81 -0.04
C TYR A 19 -8.80 11.22 -1.22
N TYR A 20 -8.39 9.96 -1.09
CA TYR A 20 -7.73 9.19 -2.14
C TYR A 20 -8.61 8.03 -2.60
N ASN A 21 -8.67 7.80 -3.91
CA ASN A 21 -9.42 6.69 -4.52
C ASN A 21 -8.51 5.48 -4.71
N MET A 22 -9.01 4.26 -4.50
CA MET A 22 -8.27 3.02 -4.78
C MET A 22 -7.85 2.89 -6.26
N GLY A 23 -6.88 2.03 -6.56
CA GLY A 23 -6.44 1.74 -7.93
C GLY A 23 -5.23 2.52 -8.43
N ASN A 24 -4.48 3.20 -7.55
CA ASN A 24 -3.29 3.99 -7.92
C ASN A 24 -2.27 4.03 -6.78
N ALA A 25 -1.05 4.47 -7.11
CA ALA A 25 0.07 4.53 -6.17
C ALA A 25 -0.19 5.48 -4.98
N ASP A 26 -0.76 6.67 -5.21
CA ASP A 26 -1.04 7.65 -4.15
C ASP A 26 -1.91 7.05 -3.03
N PHE A 27 -2.96 6.31 -3.40
CA PHE A 27 -3.82 5.64 -2.42
C PHE A 27 -3.07 4.61 -1.59
N HIS A 28 -2.22 3.79 -2.21
CA HIS A 28 -1.47 2.77 -1.49
C HIS A 28 -0.48 3.39 -0.49
N VAL A 29 0.21 4.45 -0.89
CA VAL A 29 1.11 5.18 0.01
C VAL A 29 0.32 5.82 1.14
N ALA A 30 -0.77 6.52 0.84
CA ALA A 30 -1.61 7.19 1.83
C ALA A 30 -2.17 6.24 2.89
N MET A 31 -2.71 5.09 2.47
CA MET A 31 -3.33 4.13 3.38
C MET A 31 -2.30 3.36 4.22
N ALA A 32 -1.16 3.00 3.63
CA ALA A 32 -0.07 2.37 4.39
C ALA A 32 0.50 3.34 5.43
N ASP A 33 0.69 4.60 5.07
CA ASP A 33 1.26 5.61 5.97
C ASP A 33 0.37 5.90 7.17
N MET A 34 -0.97 5.79 7.05
CA MET A 34 -1.87 5.89 8.21
C MET A 34 -1.51 4.89 9.31
N VAL A 35 -1.27 3.62 8.97
CA VAL A 35 -0.95 2.59 9.97
C VAL A 35 0.52 2.56 10.35
N LEU A 36 1.42 3.09 9.51
CA LEU A 36 2.84 3.25 9.82
C LEU A 36 3.10 4.44 10.75
N GLN A 37 2.34 5.52 10.61
CA GLN A 37 2.51 6.74 11.39
C GLN A 37 1.58 6.82 12.60
N GLY A 38 0.46 6.08 12.56
CA GLY A 38 -0.66 6.28 13.47
C GLY A 38 -1.54 7.47 13.06
N PHE A 39 -2.74 7.57 13.63
CA PHE A 39 -3.68 8.63 13.28
C PHE A 39 -4.70 8.93 14.40
N PRO A 40 -5.22 10.17 14.48
CA PRO A 40 -6.30 10.51 15.41
C PRO A 40 -7.60 9.84 14.96
N VAL A 41 -8.19 9.04 15.84
CA VAL A 41 -9.45 8.34 15.58
C VAL A 41 -10.59 9.37 15.53
N ALA A 42 -11.32 9.39 14.42
CA ALA A 42 -12.39 10.36 14.16
C ALA A 42 -11.96 11.84 14.33
N GLY A 43 -10.67 12.15 14.09
CA GLY A 43 -10.13 13.51 14.24
C GLY A 43 -9.91 13.95 15.69
N ASN A 44 -10.08 13.07 16.68
CA ASN A 44 -9.82 13.37 18.08
C ASN A 44 -8.32 13.22 18.40
N ALA A 45 -7.62 14.34 18.59
CA ALA A 45 -6.18 14.34 18.92
C ALA A 45 -5.85 13.67 20.27
N ASN A 46 -6.83 13.52 21.17
CA ASN A 46 -6.66 12.85 22.45
C ASN A 46 -6.94 11.33 22.37
N ASN A 47 -7.34 10.82 21.19
CA ASN A 47 -7.58 9.40 20.97
C ASN A 47 -6.89 8.96 19.67
N VAL A 48 -5.69 8.41 19.79
CA VAL A 48 -4.82 8.10 18.66
C VAL A 48 -4.69 6.60 18.49
N PHE A 49 -4.85 6.12 17.25
CA PHE A 49 -4.39 4.79 16.87
C PHE A 49 -2.86 4.84 16.74
N PRO A 50 -2.10 4.06 17.53
CA PRO A 50 -0.65 4.14 17.53
C PRO A 50 -0.05 3.57 16.23
N ALA A 51 1.13 4.07 15.86
CA ALA A 51 1.94 3.52 14.78
C ALA A 51 2.22 2.03 14.98
N LEU A 52 2.14 1.25 13.90
CA LEU A 52 2.65 -0.12 13.85
C LEU A 52 4.11 -0.11 13.40
N ARG A 53 4.89 -1.11 13.83
CA ARG A 53 6.24 -1.29 13.28
C ARG A 53 6.13 -1.60 11.79
N PRO A 54 7.05 -1.11 10.92
CA PRO A 54 6.94 -1.38 9.49
C PRO A 54 6.97 -2.88 9.14
N ASP A 55 7.68 -3.71 9.92
CA ASP A 55 7.70 -5.17 9.76
C ASP A 55 6.36 -5.87 10.03
N GLN A 56 5.38 -5.14 10.57
CA GLN A 56 4.01 -5.59 10.80
C GLN A 56 3.05 -5.16 9.69
N VAL A 57 3.46 -4.32 8.73
CA VAL A 57 2.57 -3.71 7.73
C VAL A 57 2.90 -4.20 6.33
N ALA A 58 1.87 -4.67 5.63
CA ALA A 58 1.88 -5.01 4.21
C ALA A 58 0.63 -4.40 3.53
N ILE A 59 0.58 -4.40 2.21
CA ILE A 59 -0.59 -3.94 1.43
C ILE A 59 -1.30 -5.14 0.79
N GLY A 60 -2.63 -5.23 0.93
CA GLY A 60 -3.47 -6.24 0.28
C GLY A 60 -4.02 -5.76 -1.06
N LEU A 61 -3.80 -6.51 -2.15
CA LEU A 61 -4.16 -6.12 -3.52
C LEU A 61 -4.93 -7.22 -4.27
N PRO A 62 -5.81 -6.87 -5.22
CA PRO A 62 -6.33 -7.84 -6.18
C PRO A 62 -5.19 -8.36 -7.08
N ALA A 63 -5.10 -9.67 -7.28
CA ALA A 63 -4.08 -10.29 -8.13
C ALA A 63 -4.24 -9.93 -9.61
N ASN A 64 -5.48 -9.69 -10.04
CA ASN A 64 -5.84 -9.26 -11.38
C ASN A 64 -7.17 -8.47 -11.33
N VAL A 65 -7.62 -7.97 -12.48
CA VAL A 65 -8.87 -7.19 -12.62
C VAL A 65 -10.14 -7.94 -12.23
N ASN A 66 -10.14 -9.28 -12.28
CA ASN A 66 -11.31 -10.12 -11.96
C ASN A 66 -11.42 -10.41 -10.45
N ALA A 67 -10.36 -10.14 -9.69
CA ALA A 67 -10.31 -10.46 -8.27
C ALA A 67 -11.00 -9.42 -7.37
N GLY A 68 -11.30 -8.23 -7.91
CA GLY A 68 -12.01 -7.16 -7.21
C GLY A 68 -11.73 -5.79 -7.82
N ASN A 69 -12.55 -4.80 -7.46
CA ASN A 69 -12.33 -3.41 -7.85
C ASN A 69 -11.10 -2.84 -7.15
N GLY A 70 -10.35 -1.97 -7.82
CA GLY A 70 -9.10 -1.41 -7.27
C GLY A 70 -7.84 -2.18 -7.65
N PHE A 71 -7.93 -3.09 -8.65
CA PHE A 71 -6.73 -3.62 -9.30
C PHE A 71 -5.81 -2.48 -9.74
N THR A 72 -4.52 -2.63 -9.47
CA THR A 72 -3.48 -1.65 -9.76
C THR A 72 -2.37 -2.36 -10.52
N SER A 73 -1.85 -1.73 -11.59
CA SER A 73 -0.81 -2.36 -12.40
C SER A 73 0.46 -2.60 -11.59
N VAL A 74 1.26 -3.59 -12.01
CA VAL A 74 2.55 -3.90 -11.39
C VAL A 74 3.43 -2.66 -11.24
N ALA A 75 3.50 -1.82 -12.28
CA ALA A 75 4.31 -0.60 -12.28
C ALA A 75 3.81 0.44 -11.24
N GLU A 76 2.50 0.64 -11.13
CA GLU A 76 1.92 1.56 -10.14
C GLU A 76 2.11 1.05 -8.70
N VAL A 77 1.96 -0.25 -8.48
CA VAL A 77 2.26 -0.86 -7.16
C VAL A 77 3.73 -0.68 -6.80
N GLN A 78 4.65 -0.89 -7.75
CA GLN A 78 6.09 -0.74 -7.49
C GLN A 78 6.50 0.72 -7.25
N LYS A 79 5.86 1.70 -7.90
CA LYS A 79 6.03 3.13 -7.54
C LYS A 79 5.65 3.40 -6.09
N ALA A 80 4.51 2.87 -5.65
CA ALA A 80 4.08 3.01 -4.26
C ALA A 80 5.08 2.36 -3.29
N LEU A 81 5.59 1.15 -3.62
CA LEU A 81 6.58 0.46 -2.81
C LEU A 81 7.93 1.21 -2.77
N ASP A 82 8.41 1.75 -3.89
CA ASP A 82 9.64 2.56 -3.90
C ASP A 82 9.49 3.78 -2.99
N TYR A 83 8.32 4.43 -2.99
CA TYR A 83 8.09 5.54 -2.09
C TYR A 83 8.02 5.09 -0.63
N ILE A 84 7.22 4.08 -0.31
CA ILE A 84 7.06 3.56 1.06
C ILE A 84 8.38 3.05 1.62
N ILE A 85 9.14 2.26 0.86
CA ILE A 85 10.33 1.54 1.34
C ILE A 85 11.57 2.43 1.30
N LYS A 86 11.76 3.18 0.21
CA LYS A 86 13.00 3.93 -0.07
C LYS A 86 12.86 5.43 0.10
N GLY A 87 11.65 5.95 0.37
CA GLY A 87 11.38 7.39 0.39
C GLY A 87 11.41 8.04 -1.00
N GLN A 88 11.43 7.25 -2.08
CA GLN A 88 11.56 7.76 -3.44
C GLN A 88 10.19 8.14 -4.00
N SER A 89 9.85 9.43 -3.92
CA SER A 89 8.61 9.95 -4.50
C SER A 89 8.54 9.75 -6.02
N PHE A 90 7.36 9.39 -6.51
CA PHE A 90 7.05 9.28 -7.93
C PHE A 90 6.32 10.53 -8.49
N GLY A 91 6.31 11.65 -7.74
CA GLY A 91 5.60 12.87 -8.12
C GLY A 91 4.09 12.83 -7.90
N GLY A 92 3.61 11.87 -7.11
CA GLY A 92 2.23 11.78 -6.66
C GLY A 92 1.79 12.96 -5.79
N SER A 93 0.49 13.07 -5.60
CA SER A 93 -0.12 14.11 -4.78
C SER A 93 0.02 13.84 -3.28
N TYR A 94 0.12 12.58 -2.85
CA TYR A 94 0.35 12.25 -1.44
C TYR A 94 1.82 12.42 -1.05
N ARG A 95 2.06 12.99 0.13
CA ARG A 95 3.39 13.14 0.71
C ARG A 95 3.56 12.21 1.89
N LEU A 96 4.42 11.20 1.71
CA LEU A 96 4.80 10.26 2.77
C LEU A 96 5.36 11.03 3.97
N ARG A 97 4.90 10.71 5.18
CA ARG A 97 5.33 11.42 6.40
C ARG A 97 6.79 11.12 6.74
N SER A 98 7.25 9.89 6.55
CA SER A 98 8.67 9.52 6.65
C SER A 98 9.38 9.80 5.32
N THR A 99 10.19 10.85 5.25
CA THR A 99 10.92 11.23 4.03
C THR A 99 12.00 10.22 3.63
N SER A 100 12.52 9.44 4.58
CA SER A 100 13.48 8.35 4.32
C SER A 100 12.81 7.00 4.02
N GLY A 101 11.47 6.94 4.02
CA GLY A 101 10.72 5.69 3.86
C GLY A 101 10.81 4.77 5.08
N TYR A 102 10.47 3.51 4.87
CA TYR A 102 10.34 2.44 5.85
C TYR A 102 10.98 1.15 5.31
N ALA A 103 12.30 1.04 5.41
CA ALA A 103 13.08 -0.04 4.79
C ALA A 103 12.64 -1.47 5.18
N ASN A 104 12.11 -1.66 6.40
CA ASN A 104 11.62 -2.95 6.90
C ASN A 104 10.10 -3.17 6.70
N PHE A 105 9.46 -2.42 5.78
CA PHE A 105 8.07 -2.66 5.39
C PHE A 105 7.88 -4.11 4.89
N ARG A 106 6.81 -4.78 5.34
CA ARG A 106 6.72 -6.24 5.24
C ARG A 106 6.39 -6.76 3.84
N GLY A 107 5.76 -5.96 2.98
CA GLY A 107 5.54 -6.31 1.57
C GLY A 107 4.06 -6.36 1.17
N LEU A 108 3.68 -7.40 0.41
CA LEU A 108 2.38 -7.50 -0.24
C LEU A 108 1.62 -8.77 0.16
N MET A 109 0.30 -8.64 0.24
CA MET A 109 -0.67 -9.73 0.24
C MET A 109 -1.50 -9.61 -1.03
N THR A 110 -1.98 -10.73 -1.57
CA THR A 110 -2.90 -10.69 -2.70
C THR A 110 -4.14 -11.55 -2.51
N TRP A 111 -5.27 -11.02 -2.95
CA TRP A 111 -6.46 -11.79 -3.26
C TRP A 111 -6.46 -12.08 -4.76
N SER A 112 -6.14 -13.27 -5.23
CA SER A 112 -5.73 -14.47 -4.48
C SER A 112 -4.71 -15.26 -5.31
N ILE A 113 -4.13 -16.31 -4.71
CA ILE A 113 -3.24 -17.25 -5.44
C ILE A 113 -3.94 -17.84 -6.67
N ASN A 114 -5.23 -18.18 -6.57
CA ASN A 114 -5.99 -18.71 -7.70
C ASN A 114 -6.17 -17.68 -8.83
N TRP A 115 -6.44 -16.42 -8.48
CA TRP A 115 -6.56 -15.36 -9.47
C TRP A 115 -5.20 -15.00 -10.10
N ASP A 116 -4.13 -15.06 -9.33
CA ASP A 116 -2.77 -14.91 -9.87
C ASP A 116 -2.44 -16.04 -10.85
N ALA A 117 -2.70 -17.30 -10.48
CA ALA A 117 -2.53 -18.45 -11.37
C ALA A 117 -3.37 -18.34 -12.66
N PHE A 118 -4.63 -17.90 -12.53
CA PHE A 118 -5.49 -17.63 -13.69
C PHE A 118 -4.91 -16.53 -14.61
N ASN A 119 -4.20 -15.56 -14.04
CA ASN A 119 -3.51 -14.50 -14.78
C ASN A 119 -2.02 -14.81 -15.03
N ASN A 120 -1.68 -16.08 -15.24
CA ASN A 120 -0.33 -16.55 -15.58
C ASN A 120 0.76 -16.08 -14.60
N PHE A 121 0.43 -16.01 -13.31
CA PHE A 121 1.36 -15.66 -12.22
C PHE A 121 2.00 -14.27 -12.34
N GLU A 122 1.35 -13.31 -13.00
CA GLU A 122 1.89 -11.96 -13.17
C GLU A 122 2.18 -11.29 -11.82
N PHE A 123 1.24 -11.35 -10.87
CA PHE A 123 1.41 -10.68 -9.57
C PHE A 123 2.58 -11.29 -8.82
N SER A 124 2.57 -12.62 -8.61
CA SER A 124 3.62 -13.27 -7.83
C SER A 124 4.99 -13.15 -8.49
N SER A 125 5.10 -13.39 -9.80
CA SER A 125 6.39 -13.38 -10.50
C SER A 125 7.02 -11.99 -10.52
N ARG A 126 6.23 -10.96 -10.86
CA ARG A 126 6.73 -9.60 -11.00
C ARG A 126 7.06 -8.97 -9.64
N HIS A 127 6.20 -9.15 -8.64
CA HIS A 127 6.47 -8.61 -7.31
C HIS A 127 7.53 -9.41 -6.55
N ARG A 128 7.65 -10.72 -6.74
CA ARG A 128 8.77 -11.49 -6.17
C ARG A 128 10.11 -10.99 -6.68
N THR A 129 10.21 -10.75 -7.99
CA THR A 129 11.44 -10.20 -8.61
C THR A 129 11.80 -8.84 -8.01
N TYR A 130 10.82 -7.94 -7.90
CA TYR A 130 11.02 -6.63 -7.27
C TYR A 130 11.44 -6.76 -5.80
N LEU A 131 10.71 -7.51 -4.98
CA LEU A 131 10.99 -7.65 -3.55
C LEU A 131 12.37 -8.29 -3.28
N ASN A 132 12.80 -9.23 -4.11
CA ASN A 132 14.15 -9.82 -4.02
C ASN A 132 15.28 -8.84 -4.39
N SER A 133 14.97 -7.75 -5.10
CA SER A 133 15.96 -6.74 -5.52
C SER A 133 16.11 -5.60 -4.52
N LEU A 134 15.29 -5.56 -3.48
CA LEU A 134 15.43 -4.58 -2.41
C LEU A 134 16.74 -4.85 -1.62
N PRO A 135 17.44 -3.79 -1.18
CA PRO A 135 18.72 -3.90 -0.48
C PRO A 135 18.60 -4.58 0.89
#